data_AF-A0A3A0C221-F1
#
_entry.id   AF-A0A3A0C221-F1
#
_cell.length_a   1.000
_cell.length_b   1.000
_cell.length_c   1.000
_cell.angle_alpha   90.00
_cell.angle_beta   90.00
_cell.angle_gamma   90.00
#
_symmetry.space_group_name_H-M   'P 1'
#
loop_
_entity.id
_entity.type
_entity.pdbx_description
1 polymer ?
#
loop_
_entity_poly.entity_id
_entity_poly.type
_entity_poly.pdbx_seq_one_letter_code
_entity_poly.pdbx_strand_id
1 'polypeptide(L)'
;MNSPLHPVLVHLPLGLAVIMPLISAGVLLAWFKGWLNARAWAVVVLLQLALAVGGFAAMQSGERDEDNVERVVPESAMEAHEKAAQVFIWIATATLALSAAALVVPGEKFKQGVALATVAGTLGVLGAGYVTGKKGGELVYSHNAASVYAAPAGAPAGGKVLEHRDAD
;
A
#
# COMPACT_ATOMS: atom_id res chain seq x y z
N MET A 1 0.05 4.58 22.99
CA MET A 1 -0.61 3.64 22.06
C MET A 1 0.35 3.48 20.88
N ASN A 2 1.09 2.37 20.80
CA ASN A 2 1.92 2.08 19.63
C ASN A 2 0.99 1.43 18.60
N SER A 3 0.47 2.21 17.66
CA SER A 3 -0.21 1.63 16.49
C SER A 3 0.84 0.89 15.65
N PRO A 4 0.58 -0.34 15.17
CA PRO A 4 1.47 -1.01 14.23
C PRO A 4 1.69 -0.10 13.02
N LEU A 5 2.96 0.03 12.59
CA LEU A 5 3.32 0.94 11.50
C LEU A 5 2.73 0.47 10.18
N HIS A 6 2.64 -0.84 9.98
CA HIS A 6 2.21 -1.44 8.74
C HIS A 6 0.79 -1.02 8.30
N PRO A 7 -0.26 -1.13 9.13
CA PRO A 7 -1.60 -0.68 8.76
C PRO A 7 -1.69 0.81 8.41
N VAL A 8 -0.85 1.67 8.99
CA VAL A 8 -0.84 3.10 8.64
C VAL A 8 -0.20 3.30 7.27
N LEU A 9 0.94 2.65 7.02
CA LEU A 9 1.72 2.81 5.79
C LEU A 9 1.01 2.27 4.54
N VAL A 10 0.17 1.24 4.66
CA VAL A 10 -0.53 0.64 3.51
C VAL A 10 -1.57 1.56 2.86
N HIS A 11 -2.08 2.58 3.57
CA HIS A 11 -3.15 3.45 3.04
C HIS A 11 -2.71 4.27 1.83
N LEU A 12 -1.48 4.80 1.87
CA LEU A 12 -0.93 5.61 0.77
C LEU A 12 -0.81 4.81 -0.54
N PRO A 13 -0.09 3.68 -0.60
CA PRO A 13 0.05 2.90 -1.84
C PRO A 13 -1.29 2.33 -2.33
N LEU A 14 -2.21 1.93 -1.44
CA LEU A 14 -3.55 1.47 -1.85
C LEU A 14 -4.39 2.60 -2.45
N GLY A 15 -4.44 3.77 -1.80
CA GLY A 15 -5.14 4.93 -2.32
C GLY A 15 -4.61 5.36 -3.69
N LEU A 16 -3.28 5.38 -3.84
CA LEU A 16 -2.64 5.65 -5.12
C LEU A 16 -2.97 4.58 -6.16
N ALA A 17 -2.90 3.28 -5.83
CA ALA A 17 -3.23 2.20 -6.75
C ALA A 17 -4.64 2.32 -7.35
N VAL A 18 -5.60 2.82 -6.57
CA VAL A 18 -6.99 3.05 -7.03
C VAL A 18 -7.10 4.25 -7.99
N ILE A 19 -6.41 5.36 -7.70
CA ILE A 19 -6.58 6.59 -8.49
C ILE A 19 -5.63 6.69 -9.69
N MET A 20 -4.50 5.98 -9.68
CA MET A 20 -3.49 6.03 -10.74
C MET A 20 -4.01 5.67 -12.14
N PRO A 21 -4.93 4.70 -12.34
CA PRO A 21 -5.53 4.46 -13.65
C PRO A 21 -6.25 5.68 -14.22
N LEU A 22 -6.99 6.42 -13.39
CA LEU A 22 -7.72 7.61 -13.82
C LEU A 22 -6.77 8.77 -14.12
N ILE A 23 -5.78 9.00 -13.26
CA ILE A 23 -4.79 10.07 -13.46
C ILE A 23 -3.97 9.80 -14.72
N SER A 24 -3.40 8.61 -14.86
CA SER A 24 -2.55 8.26 -16.00
C SER A 24 -3.33 8.28 -17.32
N ALA A 25 -4.54 7.73 -17.36
CA ALA A 25 -5.40 7.82 -18.54
C ALA A 25 -5.81 9.26 -18.86
N GLY A 26 -6.18 10.06 -17.84
CA GLY A 26 -6.55 11.45 -18.01
C GLY A 26 -5.42 12.31 -18.58
N VAL A 27 -4.20 12.18 -18.05
CA VAL A 27 -3.02 12.87 -18.57
C VAL A 27 -2.68 12.41 -19.98
N LEU A 28 -2.77 11.10 -20.27
CA LEU A 28 -2.53 10.57 -21.62
C LEU A 28 -3.56 11.08 -22.63
N LEU A 29 -4.84 11.11 -22.28
CA LEU A 29 -5.90 11.62 -23.14
C LEU A 29 -5.73 13.12 -23.41
N ALA A 30 -5.41 13.91 -22.40
CA ALA A 30 -5.12 15.33 -22.56
C ALA A 30 -3.88 15.57 -23.43
N TRP A 31 -2.87 14.71 -23.33
CA TRP A 31 -1.71 14.73 -24.21
C TRP A 31 -2.09 14.38 -25.66
N PHE A 32 -2.88 13.32 -25.89
CA PHE A 32 -3.36 12.97 -27.24
C PHE A 32 -4.18 14.08 -27.89
N LYS A 33 -4.94 14.85 -27.09
CA LYS A 33 -5.73 15.98 -27.57
C LYS A 33 -4.91 17.26 -27.76
N GLY A 34 -3.62 17.25 -27.42
CA GLY A 34 -2.73 18.40 -27.50
C GLY A 34 -2.99 19.47 -26.42
N TRP A 35 -3.79 19.16 -25.40
CA TRP A 35 -4.07 20.08 -24.29
C TRP A 35 -2.89 20.19 -23.33
N LEU A 36 -2.12 19.11 -23.20
CA LEU A 36 -0.90 19.04 -22.41
C LEU A 36 0.26 18.58 -23.30
N ASN A 37 1.48 18.99 -22.95
CA ASN A 37 2.70 18.49 -23.57
C ASN A 37 3.22 17.25 -22.82
N ALA A 38 4.18 16.55 -23.44
CA ALA A 38 4.81 15.36 -22.87
C ALA A 38 5.41 15.57 -21.46
N ARG A 39 5.77 16.80 -21.07
CA ARG A 39 6.33 17.08 -19.74
C ARG A 39 5.30 16.92 -18.63
N ALA A 40 4.00 17.08 -18.94
CA ALA A 40 2.93 16.84 -17.96
C ALA A 40 2.91 15.39 -17.47
N TRP A 41 3.44 14.45 -18.26
CA TRP A 41 3.59 13.05 -17.87
C TRP A 41 4.53 12.85 -16.68
N ALA A 42 5.39 13.81 -16.36
CA ALA A 42 6.24 13.77 -15.16
C ALA A 42 5.43 13.63 -13.87
N VAL A 43 4.19 14.16 -13.82
CA VAL A 43 3.29 13.99 -12.68
C VAL A 43 2.95 12.52 -12.47
N VAL A 44 2.70 11.77 -13.54
CA VAL A 44 2.42 10.32 -13.48
C VAL A 44 3.63 9.58 -12.92
N VAL A 45 4.85 9.94 -13.37
CA VAL A 45 6.10 9.34 -12.87
C VAL A 45 6.29 9.60 -11.38
N LEU A 46 6.09 10.84 -10.91
CA LEU A 46 6.24 11.20 -9.50
C LEU A 46 5.23 10.47 -8.60
N LEU A 47 3.97 10.38 -9.03
CA LEU A 47 2.94 9.65 -8.27
C LEU A 47 3.21 8.14 -8.27
N GLN A 48 3.67 7.58 -9.39
CA GLN A 48 4.05 6.17 -9.47
C GLN A 48 5.28 5.86 -8.60
N LEU A 49 6.22 6.80 -8.49
CA LEU A 49 7.37 6.70 -7.58
C LEU A 49 6.89 6.70 -6.12
N ALA A 50 5.99 7.62 -5.76
CA ALA A 50 5.41 7.66 -4.43
C ALA A 50 4.66 6.35 -4.08
N LEU A 51 3.92 5.79 -5.04
CA LEU A 51 3.25 4.49 -4.90
C LEU A 51 4.27 3.37 -4.66
N ALA A 52 5.31 3.28 -5.49
CA ALA A 52 6.31 2.21 -5.38
C ALA A 52 7.11 2.30 -4.08
N VAL A 53 7.58 3.49 -3.71
CA VAL A 53 8.32 3.73 -2.45
C VAL A 53 7.42 3.50 -1.25
N GLY A 54 6.19 4.01 -1.26
CA GLY A 54 5.22 3.80 -0.19
C GLY A 54 4.84 2.33 -0.02
N GLY A 55 4.67 1.61 -1.13
CA GLY A 55 4.45 0.17 -1.13
C GLY A 55 5.63 -0.60 -0.54
N PHE A 56 6.84 -0.26 -0.95
CA PHE A 56 8.06 -0.90 -0.44
C PHE A 56 8.22 -0.66 1.07
N ALA A 57 7.97 0.58 1.52
CA ALA A 57 7.99 0.91 2.95
C ALA A 57 6.92 0.13 3.74
N ALA A 58 5.72 -0.03 3.18
CA ALA A 58 4.66 -0.82 3.78
C ALA A 58 5.05 -2.31 3.88
N MET A 59 5.59 -2.90 2.81
CA MET A 59 6.09 -4.28 2.80
C MET A 59 7.16 -4.49 3.89
N GLN A 60 8.16 -3.61 3.94
CA GLN A 60 9.23 -3.70 4.94
C GLN A 60 8.72 -3.55 6.38
N SER A 61 7.68 -2.74 6.60
CA SER A 61 7.06 -2.63 7.91
C SER A 61 6.25 -3.86 8.30
N GLY A 62 5.72 -4.61 7.33
CA GLY A 62 5.01 -5.86 7.58
C GLY A 62 5.94 -6.96 8.07
N GLU A 63 7.08 -7.12 7.42
CA GLU A 63 8.14 -8.07 7.84
C GLU A 63 8.60 -7.83 9.28
N ARG A 64 8.71 -6.57 9.71
CA ARG A 64 9.09 -6.24 11.10
C ARG A 64 8.04 -6.61 12.14
N ASP A 65 6.78 -6.68 11.72
CA ASP A 65 5.64 -6.97 12.59
C ASP A 65 5.28 -8.48 12.58
N GLU A 66 5.94 -9.29 11.73
CA GLU A 66 5.64 -10.70 11.47
C GLU A 66 5.80 -11.60 12.71
N ASP A 67 6.95 -11.54 13.39
CA ASP A 67 7.27 -12.33 14.60
C ASP A 67 6.22 -12.19 15.73
N ASN A 68 5.47 -11.09 15.74
CA ASN A 68 4.42 -10.85 16.71
C ASN A 68 3.11 -11.51 16.28
N VAL A 69 2.81 -11.49 14.99
CA VAL A 69 1.54 -11.95 14.39
C VAL A 69 1.54 -13.45 14.14
N GLU A 70 2.69 -14.07 13.87
CA GLU A 70 2.85 -15.51 13.63
C GLU A 70 2.34 -16.41 14.77
N ARG A 71 2.28 -15.86 15.99
CA ARG A 71 1.83 -16.59 17.19
C ARG A 71 0.33 -16.87 17.19
N VAL A 72 -0.44 -16.10 16.43
CA VAL A 72 -1.92 -16.17 16.41
C VAL A 72 -2.51 -16.35 15.02
N VAL A 73 -1.72 -16.14 13.97
CA VAL A 73 -2.13 -16.28 12.58
C VAL A 73 -1.38 -17.44 11.91
N PRO A 74 -2.05 -18.29 11.12
CA PRO A 74 -1.37 -19.34 10.36
C PRO A 74 -0.33 -18.75 9.38
N GLU A 75 0.87 -19.33 9.37
CA GLU A 75 1.98 -18.97 8.47
C GLU A 75 1.53 -18.92 6.99
N SER A 76 0.77 -19.92 6.54
CA SER A 76 0.26 -19.97 5.16
C SER A 76 -0.63 -18.79 4.76
N ALA A 77 -1.34 -18.17 5.72
CA ALA A 77 -2.12 -16.97 5.45
C ALA A 77 -1.22 -15.74 5.33
N MET A 78 -0.20 -15.62 6.18
CA MET A 78 0.78 -14.54 6.15
C MET A 78 1.61 -14.60 4.86
N GLU A 79 2.19 -15.75 4.53
CA GLU A 79 2.93 -15.98 3.27
C GLU A 79 2.08 -15.64 2.05
N ALA A 80 0.78 -15.98 2.07
CA ALA A 80 -0.11 -15.67 0.96
C ALA A 80 -0.27 -14.15 0.79
N HIS A 81 -0.37 -13.39 1.88
CA HIS A 81 -0.41 -11.93 1.85
C HIS A 81 0.93 -11.33 1.41
N GLU A 82 2.04 -11.80 1.96
CA GLU A 82 3.39 -11.34 1.63
C GLU A 82 3.69 -11.56 0.14
N LYS A 83 3.41 -12.76 -0.39
CA LYS A 83 3.58 -13.05 -1.81
C LYS A 83 2.72 -12.15 -2.70
N ALA A 84 1.50 -11.81 -2.26
CA ALA A 84 0.67 -10.85 -2.98
C ALA A 84 1.26 -9.43 -2.92
N ALA A 85 1.76 -8.99 -1.76
CA ALA A 85 2.45 -7.72 -1.59
C ALA A 85 3.69 -7.64 -2.49
N GLN A 86 4.49 -8.69 -2.56
CA GLN A 86 5.67 -8.77 -3.42
C GLN A 86 5.29 -8.65 -4.91
N VAL A 87 4.24 -9.34 -5.36
CA VAL A 87 3.70 -9.20 -6.73
C VAL A 87 3.24 -7.75 -6.98
N PHE A 88 2.53 -7.14 -6.04
CA PHE A 88 2.13 -5.74 -6.13
C PHE A 88 3.33 -4.80 -6.32
N ILE A 89 4.41 -4.97 -5.55
CA ILE A 89 5.63 -4.16 -5.66
C ILE A 89 6.35 -4.38 -6.99
N TRP A 90 6.45 -5.62 -7.48
CA TRP A 90 7.06 -5.89 -8.77
C TRP A 90 6.29 -5.22 -9.91
N ILE A 91 4.96 -5.32 -9.93
CA ILE A 91 4.12 -4.67 -10.95
C ILE A 91 4.19 -3.14 -10.81
N ALA A 92 4.17 -2.61 -9.60
CA ALA A 92 4.30 -1.17 -9.34
C ALA A 92 5.64 -0.62 -9.85
N THR A 93 6.73 -1.35 -9.61
CA THR A 93 8.09 -0.98 -10.01
C THR A 93 8.27 -1.08 -11.53
N ALA A 94 7.75 -2.14 -12.16
CA ALA A 94 7.74 -2.27 -13.62
C ALA A 94 6.93 -1.13 -14.27
N THR A 95 5.78 -0.78 -13.69
CA THR A 95 4.95 0.33 -14.15
C THR A 95 5.64 1.67 -13.97
N LEU A 96 6.39 1.87 -12.87
CA LEU A 96 7.25 3.05 -12.68
C LEU A 96 8.30 3.15 -13.78
N ALA A 97 9.01 2.06 -14.09
CA ALA A 97 10.01 2.03 -15.15
C ALA A 97 9.41 2.39 -16.52
N LEU A 98 8.22 1.84 -16.85
CA LEU A 98 7.48 2.20 -18.06
C LEU A 98 7.09 3.68 -18.07
N SER A 99 6.60 4.21 -16.95
CA SER A 99 6.20 5.61 -16.85
C SER A 99 7.38 6.56 -17.09
N ALA A 100 8.56 6.24 -16.55
CA ALA A 100 9.79 7.00 -16.75
C ALA A 100 10.32 6.86 -18.19
N ALA A 101 10.24 5.65 -18.76
CA ALA A 101 10.63 5.39 -20.14
C ALA A 101 9.85 6.28 -21.12
N ALA A 102 8.55 6.51 -20.89
CA ALA A 102 7.73 7.38 -21.74
C ALA A 102 8.25 8.84 -21.83
N LEU A 103 9.07 9.31 -20.88
CA LEU A 103 9.68 10.64 -20.93
C LEU A 103 10.95 10.68 -21.79
N VAL A 104 11.72 9.59 -21.82
CA VAL A 104 13.08 9.56 -22.36
C VAL A 104 13.17 8.92 -23.75
N VAL A 105 12.23 8.06 -24.13
CA VAL A 105 12.27 7.40 -25.45
C VAL A 105 12.07 8.41 -26.60
N PRO A 106 12.74 8.23 -27.74
CA PRO A 106 12.61 9.14 -28.87
C PRO A 106 11.29 8.93 -29.61
N GLY A 107 10.76 10.01 -30.20
CA GLY A 107 9.59 9.98 -31.07
C GLY A 107 8.25 10.01 -30.32
N GLU A 108 7.39 10.95 -30.70
CA GLU A 108 6.13 11.23 -29.98
C GLU A 108 5.18 10.03 -29.92
N LYS A 109 5.00 9.33 -31.05
CA LYS A 109 4.15 8.13 -31.12
C LYS A 109 4.66 7.00 -30.23
N PHE A 110 5.98 6.85 -30.12
CA PHE A 110 6.57 5.80 -29.30
C PHE A 110 6.43 6.13 -27.80
N LYS A 111 6.65 7.39 -27.42
CA LYS A 111 6.35 7.88 -26.06
C LYS A 111 4.90 7.61 -25.66
N GLN A 112 3.95 7.95 -26.54
CA GLN A 112 2.53 7.71 -26.33
C GLN A 112 2.18 6.22 -26.22
N GLY A 113 2.84 5.37 -27.01
CA GLY A 113 2.70 3.91 -26.90
C GLY A 113 3.19 3.36 -25.55
N VAL A 114 4.33 3.83 -25.07
CA VAL A 114 4.86 3.48 -23.74
C VAL A 114 3.96 4.04 -22.62
N ALA A 115 3.43 5.24 -22.79
CA ALA A 115 2.46 5.83 -21.86
C ALA A 115 1.16 5.00 -21.80
N LEU A 116 0.66 4.51 -22.94
CA LEU A 116 -0.49 3.60 -22.98
C LEU A 116 -0.20 2.26 -22.27
N ALA A 117 0.99 1.69 -22.48
CA ALA A 117 1.44 0.52 -21.74
C ALA A 117 1.53 0.78 -20.22
N THR A 118 1.92 2.00 -19.83
CA THR A 118 1.92 2.44 -18.43
C THR A 118 0.49 2.48 -17.86
N VAL A 119 -0.49 3.01 -18.60
CA VAL A 119 -1.91 3.00 -18.18
C VAL A 119 -2.38 1.56 -17.94
N ALA A 120 -2.07 0.63 -18.86
CA ALA A 120 -2.37 -0.79 -18.65
C ALA A 120 -1.64 -1.36 -17.41
N GLY A 121 -0.39 -0.96 -17.20
CA GLY A 121 0.38 -1.29 -15.98
C GLY A 121 -0.33 -0.83 -14.70
N THR A 122 -0.87 0.40 -14.67
CA THR A 122 -1.62 0.90 -13.48
C THR A 122 -2.88 0.09 -13.19
N LEU A 123 -3.55 -0.47 -14.20
CA LEU A 123 -4.65 -1.41 -13.99
C LEU A 123 -4.15 -2.73 -13.38
N GLY A 124 -2.97 -3.20 -13.79
CA GLY A 124 -2.28 -4.32 -13.16
C GLY A 124 -1.95 -4.05 -11.69
N VAL A 125 -1.46 -2.85 -11.38
CA VAL A 125 -1.19 -2.40 -10.00
C VAL A 125 -2.47 -2.38 -9.16
N LEU A 126 -3.58 -1.86 -9.70
CA LEU A 126 -4.88 -1.89 -9.04
C LEU A 126 -5.34 -3.32 -8.74
N GLY A 127 -5.25 -4.21 -9.72
CA GLY A 127 -5.61 -5.63 -9.56
C GLY A 127 -4.77 -6.32 -8.50
N ALA A 128 -3.45 -6.12 -8.52
CA ALA A 128 -2.55 -6.67 -7.52
C ALA A 128 -2.81 -6.08 -6.12
N GLY A 129 -3.05 -4.76 -6.04
CA GLY A 129 -3.39 -4.07 -4.79
C GLY A 129 -4.69 -4.57 -4.18
N TYR A 130 -5.70 -4.87 -5.00
CA TYR A 130 -6.93 -5.50 -4.55
C TYR A 130 -6.69 -6.89 -3.94
N VAL A 131 -5.89 -7.73 -4.59
CA VAL A 131 -5.54 -9.06 -4.08
C VAL A 131 -4.76 -8.96 -2.76
N THR A 132 -3.76 -8.09 -2.69
CA THR A 132 -2.98 -7.85 -1.47
C THR A 132 -3.87 -7.35 -0.33
N GLY A 133 -4.73 -6.37 -0.61
CA GLY A 133 -5.69 -5.82 0.36
C GLY A 133 -6.70 -6.85 0.85
N LYS A 134 -7.24 -7.70 -0.04
CA LYS A 134 -8.15 -8.79 0.34
C LYS A 134 -7.48 -9.76 1.32
N LYS A 135 -6.27 -10.23 1.00
CA LYS A 135 -5.52 -11.14 1.87
C LYS A 135 -5.14 -10.49 3.19
N GLY A 136 -4.74 -9.21 3.17
CA GLY A 136 -4.48 -8.45 4.39
C GLY A 136 -5.73 -8.31 5.27
N GLY A 137 -6.89 -8.11 4.65
CA GLY A 137 -8.18 -8.14 5.32
C GLY A 137 -8.49 -9.50 5.95
N GLU A 138 -8.20 -10.61 5.27
CA GLU A 138 -8.37 -11.97 5.82
C GLU A 138 -7.52 -12.19 7.07
N LEU A 139 -6.28 -11.66 7.13
CA LEU A 139 -5.46 -11.72 8.35
C LEU A 139 -6.17 -11.05 9.54
N VAL A 140 -6.75 -9.88 9.32
CA VAL A 140 -7.41 -9.11 10.39
C VAL A 140 -8.76 -9.70 10.77
N TYR A 141 -9.63 -9.96 9.78
CA TYR A 141 -11.03 -10.31 10.02
C TYR A 141 -11.28 -11.81 10.20
N SER A 142 -10.51 -12.66 9.55
CA SER A 142 -10.66 -14.13 9.63
C SER A 142 -9.71 -14.75 10.64
N HIS A 143 -8.50 -14.21 10.77
CA HIS A 143 -7.44 -14.75 11.62
C HIS A 143 -7.14 -13.90 12.86
N ASN A 144 -7.89 -12.81 13.08
CA ASN A 144 -7.81 -11.98 14.27
C ASN A 144 -6.39 -11.42 14.55
N ALA A 145 -5.62 -11.12 13.50
CA ALA A 145 -4.24 -10.63 13.60
C ALA A 145 -4.10 -9.38 14.50
N ALA A 146 -5.14 -8.54 14.56
CA ALA A 146 -5.14 -7.33 15.37
C ALA A 146 -5.12 -7.60 16.89
N SER A 147 -5.46 -8.81 17.33
CA SER A 147 -5.50 -9.18 18.75
C SER A 147 -4.16 -9.06 19.47
N VAL A 148 -3.05 -9.19 18.75
CA VAL A 148 -1.68 -9.04 19.30
C VAL A 148 -1.41 -7.62 19.81
N TYR A 149 -2.12 -6.63 19.26
CA TYR A 149 -1.99 -5.22 19.61
C TYR A 149 -3.10 -4.72 20.55
N ALA A 150 -4.04 -5.58 20.93
CA ALA A 150 -5.07 -5.25 21.91
C ALA A 150 -4.46 -5.24 23.32
N ALA A 151 -4.76 -4.20 24.12
CA ALA A 151 -4.41 -4.20 25.54
C ALA A 151 -5.13 -5.36 26.24
N PRO A 152 -4.49 -6.03 27.23
CA PRO A 152 -5.17 -7.08 27.98
C PRO A 152 -6.41 -6.50 28.65
N ALA A 153 -7.57 -7.06 28.31
CA ALA A 153 -8.83 -6.73 28.97
C ALA A 153 -8.75 -7.22 30.42
N GLY A 154 -8.36 -6.34 31.34
CA GLY A 154 -8.37 -6.66 32.77
C GLY A 154 -7.23 -6.11 33.65
N ALA A 155 -6.51 -5.05 33.27
CA ALA A 155 -5.75 -4.32 34.28
C ALA A 155 -6.73 -3.50 35.12
N PRO A 156 -7.00 -3.84 36.41
CA PRO A 156 -7.84 -3.01 37.24
C PRO A 156 -7.17 -1.65 37.35
N ALA A 157 -7.87 -0.60 36.93
CA ALA A 157 -7.50 0.77 37.23
C ALA A 157 -7.28 0.82 38.75
N GLY A 158 -6.07 1.17 39.17
CA GLY A 158 -5.68 1.25 40.57
C GLY A 158 -6.63 2.15 41.34
N GLY A 159 -7.71 1.56 41.87
CA GLY A 159 -8.54 2.14 42.90
C GLY A 159 -7.67 2.15 44.14
N LYS A 160 -7.19 3.35 44.51
CA LYS A 160 -6.71 3.58 45.87
C LYS A 160 -7.81 3.10 46.80
N VAL A 161 -7.58 1.96 47.46
CA VAL A 161 -8.35 1.57 48.63
C VAL A 161 -8.12 2.70 49.63
N LEU A 162 -9.16 3.51 49.84
CA LEU A 162 -9.16 4.46 50.94
C LEU A 162 -9.10 3.63 52.21
N GLU A 163 -7.93 3.65 52.84
CA GLU A 163 -7.70 3.09 54.16
C GLU A 163 -8.63 3.84 55.13
N HIS A 164 -9.74 3.19 55.50
CA HIS A 164 -10.64 3.69 56.53
C HIS A 164 -9.88 3.53 57.85
N ARG A 165 -9.25 4.63 58.27
CA ARG A 165 -8.69 4.77 59.61
C ARG A 165 -9.87 4.95 60.56
N ASP A 166 -10.30 3.86 61.16
CA ASP A 166 -11.16 3.92 62.33
C ASP A 166 -10.32 4.44 63.50
N ALA A 167 -10.48 5.74 63.77
CA ALA A 167 -10.29 6.26 65.11
C ALA A 167 -11.64 6.07 65.81
N ASP A 168 -11.65 5.21 66.83
CA ASP A 168 -12.23 5.43 68.17
C ASP A 168 -12.05 4.16 69.03
#